data_AF-A0A7J2Z0P0-F1
#
_entry.id   AF-A0A7J2Z0P0-F1
#
_cell.length_a   1.000
_cell.length_b   1.000
_cell.length_c   1.000
_cell.angle_alpha   90.00
_cell.angle_beta   90.00
_cell.angle_gamma   90.00
#
_symmetry.space_group_name_H-M   'P 1'
#
loop_
_entity.id
_entity.type
_entity.pdbx_description
1 polymer ?
#
loop_
_entity_poly.entity_id
_entity_poly.type
_entity_poly.pdbx_seq_one_letter_code
_entity_poly.pdbx_strand_id
1 'polypeptide(L)' 'MGKFPVADAKLKKQLICRKCKTKNKVGATRCRKCHYKFLRPKKTTVVKK' A
#
# COMPACT_ATOMS: atom_id res chain seq x y z
N MET A 1 2.20 -15.01 -3.38
CA MET A 1 3.34 -14.09 -3.66
C MET A 1 4.59 -14.93 -3.51
N GLY A 2 5.42 -15.08 -4.55
CA GLY A 2 6.49 -16.08 -4.51
C GLY A 2 7.20 -16.38 -5.84
N LYS A 3 6.69 -15.92 -6.99
CA LYS A 3 7.39 -16.06 -8.28
C LYS A 3 8.35 -14.91 -8.60
N PHE A 4 8.09 -13.70 -8.08
CA PHE A 4 8.86 -12.50 -8.43
C PHE A 4 9.12 -11.61 -7.21
N PRO A 5 10.26 -11.79 -6.51
CA PRO A 5 10.53 -11.10 -5.25
C PRO A 5 10.53 -9.58 -5.38
N VAL A 6 11.00 -9.05 -6.52
CA VAL A 6 11.05 -7.61 -6.80
C VAL A 6 9.66 -6.99 -6.95
N ALA A 7 8.76 -7.67 -7.67
CA ALA A 7 7.39 -7.20 -7.87
C ALA A 7 6.59 -7.28 -6.57
N ASP A 8 6.73 -8.37 -5.83
CA ASP A 8 6.09 -8.58 -4.55
C ASP A 8 6.51 -7.52 -3.51
N ALA A 9 7.79 -7.11 -3.49
CA ALA A 9 8.26 -6.04 -2.61
C ALA A 9 7.59 -4.68 -2.91
N LYS A 10 7.39 -4.34 -4.19
CA LYS A 10 6.68 -3.10 -4.58
C LYS A 10 5.20 -3.14 -4.20
N LEU A 11 4.53 -4.28 -4.39
CA LEU A 11 3.11 -4.45 -4.05
C LEU A 11 2.86 -4.47 -2.53
N LYS A 12 3.84 -4.90 -1.74
CA LYS A 12 3.78 -4.90 -0.27
C LYS A 12 3.88 -3.50 0.31
N LYS A 13 4.70 -2.62 -0.28
CA LYS A 13 4.95 -1.25 0.22
C LYS A 13 3.82 -0.24 -0.10
N GLN A 14 2.77 -0.66 -0.80
CA GLN A 14 1.68 0.22 -1.23
C GLN A 14 0.93 0.85 -0.05
N LEU A 15 0.46 2.07 -0.26
CA LEU A 15 -0.39 2.79 0.69
C LEU A 15 -1.86 2.60 0.32
N ILE A 16 -2.74 2.53 1.31
CA ILE A 16 -4.19 2.36 1.13
C ILE A 16 -4.89 3.59 1.71
N CYS A 17 -5.79 4.21 0.95
CA CYS A 17 -6.59 5.31 1.48
C CYS A 17 -7.58 4.84 2.55
N ARG A 18 -7.66 5.56 3.68
CA ARG A 18 -8.66 5.23 4.73
C ARG A 18 -10.10 5.54 4.30
N LYS A 19 -10.30 6.49 3.38
CA LYS A 19 -11.63 6.88 2.87
C LYS A 19 -12.12 5.98 1.73
N CYS A 20 -11.40 5.96 0.60
CA CYS A 20 -11.86 5.24 -0.60
C CYS A 20 -11.22 3.86 -0.80
N LYS A 21 -10.36 3.40 0.12
CA LYS A 21 -9.71 2.07 0.11
C LYS A 21 -8.86 1.79 -1.13
N THR A 22 -8.60 2.79 -1.97
CA THR A 22 -7.75 2.69 -3.17
C THR A 22 -6.28 2.54 -2.78
N LYS A 23 -5.54 1.76 -3.58
CA LYS A 23 -4.09 1.58 -3.47
C LYS A 23 -3.37 2.77 -4.13
N ASN A 24 -2.40 3.32 -3.42
CA ASN A 24 -1.56 4.45 -3.83
C ASN A 24 -0.08 4.05 -3.79
N LYS A 25 0.75 4.80 -4.52
CA LYS A 25 2.21 4.62 -4.54
C LYS A 25 2.80 4.86 -3.15
N VAL A 26 3.95 4.25 -2.89
CA VAL A 26 4.75 4.51 -1.69
C VAL A 26 5.17 5.98 -1.70
N GLY A 27 4.99 6.69 -0.58
CA GLY A 27 5.32 8.13 -0.49
C GLY A 27 4.29 9.09 -1.07
N ALA A 28 3.10 8.62 -1.47
CA ALA A 28 2.03 9.52 -1.89
C ALA A 28 1.58 10.41 -0.71
N THR A 29 1.50 11.72 -0.92
CA THR A 29 1.01 12.71 0.06
C THR A 29 -0.52 12.78 0.14
N ARG A 30 -1.20 12.32 -0.92
CA ARG A 30 -2.66 12.31 -1.05
C ARG A 30 -3.14 11.13 -1.90
N CYS A 31 -4.38 10.71 -1.67
CA CYS A 31 -4.99 9.66 -2.49
C CYS A 31 -5.24 10.15 -3.92
N ARG A 32 -4.88 9.34 -4.93
CA ARG A 32 -5.07 9.66 -6.35
C ARG A 32 -6.52 9.81 -6.83
N LYS A 33 -7.50 9.35 -6.04
CA LYS A 33 -8.93 9.36 -6.43
C LYS A 33 -9.71 10.41 -5.66
N CYS A 34 -9.59 10.42 -4.33
CA CYS A 34 -10.39 11.29 -3.46
C CYS A 34 -9.59 12.43 -2.83
N HIS A 35 -8.31 12.60 -3.16
CA HIS A 35 -7.40 13.62 -2.63
C HIS A 35 -7.22 13.63 -1.09
N TYR A 36 -7.74 12.62 -0.39
CA TYR A 36 -7.62 12.49 1.06
C TYR A 36 -6.17 12.24 1.48
N LYS A 37 -5.71 12.97 2.50
CA LYS A 37 -4.30 12.97 2.96
C LYS A 37 -3.94 11.77 3.83
N PHE A 38 -4.91 11.18 4.54
CA PHE A 38 -4.63 10.07 5.44
C PHE A 38 -4.62 8.72 4.72
N LEU A 39 -3.40 8.25 4.49
CA LEU A 39 -3.07 6.99 3.88
C LEU A 39 -2.53 6.05 4.96
N ARG A 40 -2.93 4.77 4.94
CA ARG A 40 -2.37 3.74 5.82
C ARG A 40 -1.44 2.82 5.03
N PRO A 41 -0.36 2.31 5.62
CA PRO A 41 0.39 1.23 4.99
C PRO A 41 -0.47 -0.02 4.85
N LYS A 42 -0.27 -0.77 3.76
CA LYS A 42 -0.87 -2.09 3.60
C LYS A 42 -0.28 -3.02 4.66
N LYS A 43 -1.14 -3.71 5.42
CA LYS A 43 -0.68 -4.75 6.36
C LYS A 43 -0.03 -5.87 5.55
N THR A 44 1.22 -6.18 5.88
CA THR A 44 2.05 -7.20 5.26
C THR A 44 2.14 -8.47 6.08
N THR A 45 1.24 -8.67 7.05
CA THR A 45 1.26 -9.77 8.03
C THR A 45 1.42 -11.15 7.38
N VAL A 46 2.66 -11.52 7.12
CA VAL A 46 3.24 -12.74 7.64
C VAL A 46 3.81 -12.31 8.98
N VAL A 47 3.10 -12.61 10.06
CA VAL A 47 3.66 -12.50 11.40
C VAL A 47 4.86 -13.44 11.38
N LYS A 48 6.09 -12.91 11.40
CA LYS A 48 7.25 -13.74 11.74
C LYS A 48 7.05 -14.08 13.22
N LYS A 49 6.44 -15.24 13.48
CA LYS A 49 6.61 -15.93 14.75
C LYS A 49 8.04 -16.45 14.79
#